data_AF-A0A382V8T2-F1
#
_entry.id   AF-A0A382V8T2-F1
#
_cell.length_a   1.000
_cell.length_b   1.000
_cell.length_c   1.000
_cell.angle_alpha   90.00
_cell.angle_beta   90.00
_cell.angle_gamma   90.00
#
_symmetry.space_group_name_H-M   'P 1'
#
loop_
_entity.id
_entity.type
_entity.pdbx_description
1 polymer ?
#
loop_
_entity_poly.entity_id
_entity_poly.type
_entity_poly.pdbx_seq_one_letter_code
_entity_poly.pdbx_strand_id
1 'polypeptide(L)'
;MDVNEVVEALALRTGRGYGENPVAIGGGSVGFAFRFDVDNEPVFVKIGQAEQLVMFEAEAEGLKALSEASALKVPDVLDCGAAGKWSYLAMDWLELGPKSSRAEQSLGRGLALQHRVLGEHFGWHRHNTVGVTHQPNNPTEDWLAFLRDRRIGFQVKLAASNNLPAEDLKKISALLGSLEPYFYDYQPAPSLLHGDLWAGNWGTT
;
A
#
# COMPACT_ATOMS: atom_id res chain seq x y z
N MET A 1 2.17 11.71 -21.77
CA MET A 1 1.43 10.45 -21.64
C MET A 1 0.04 10.72 -22.18
N ASP A 2 -0.43 9.90 -23.12
CA ASP A 2 -1.83 9.96 -23.54
C ASP A 2 -2.66 9.15 -22.54
N VAL A 3 -3.54 9.83 -21.82
CA VAL A 3 -4.40 9.26 -20.76
C VAL A 3 -5.86 9.11 -21.21
N ASN A 4 -6.17 9.39 -22.49
CA ASN A 4 -7.53 9.37 -23.01
C ASN A 4 -8.21 8.01 -22.80
N GLU A 5 -7.48 6.92 -23.04
CA GLU A 5 -7.98 5.55 -22.80
C GLU A 5 -8.43 5.35 -21.34
N VAL A 6 -7.71 5.92 -20.37
CA VAL A 6 -8.04 5.84 -18.95
C VAL A 6 -9.27 6.69 -18.62
N VAL A 7 -9.35 7.89 -19.20
CA VAL A 7 -10.51 8.80 -19.04
C VAL A 7 -11.78 8.15 -19.56
N GLU A 8 -11.73 7.57 -20.77
CA GLU A 8 -12.87 6.88 -21.39
C GLU A 8 -13.30 5.66 -20.56
N ALA A 9 -12.34 4.85 -20.08
CA ALA A 9 -12.63 3.69 -19.25
C ALA A 9 -13.28 4.08 -17.91
N LEU A 10 -12.76 5.12 -17.25
CA LEU A 10 -13.31 5.64 -16.00
C LEU A 10 -14.71 6.20 -16.20
N ALA A 11 -14.92 7.02 -17.23
CA ALA A 11 -16.23 7.59 -17.53
C ALA A 11 -17.27 6.49 -17.81
N LEU A 12 -16.89 5.46 -18.57
CA LEU A 12 -17.76 4.32 -18.87
C LEU A 12 -18.13 3.51 -17.62
N ARG A 13 -17.16 3.24 -16.73
CA ARG A 13 -17.35 2.36 -15.56
C ARG A 13 -18.03 3.06 -14.39
N THR A 14 -17.76 4.35 -14.20
CA THR A 14 -18.34 5.13 -13.10
C THR A 14 -19.62 5.87 -13.50
N GLY A 15 -19.85 6.06 -14.80
CA GLY A 15 -20.94 6.89 -15.32
C GLY A 15 -20.75 8.39 -15.09
N ARG A 16 -19.53 8.84 -14.75
CA ARG A 16 -19.19 10.24 -14.42
C ARG A 16 -18.39 10.92 -15.53
N GLY A 17 -18.48 12.25 -15.62
CA GLY A 17 -17.73 13.02 -16.62
C GLY A 17 -16.34 13.41 -16.12
N TYR A 18 -15.28 12.80 -16.68
CA TYR A 18 -13.89 13.13 -16.37
C TYR A 18 -13.35 14.20 -17.32
N GLY A 19 -12.73 15.26 -16.78
CA GLY A 19 -12.10 16.30 -17.59
C GLY A 19 -10.93 15.78 -18.43
N GLU A 20 -10.77 16.31 -19.65
CA GLU A 20 -9.76 15.88 -20.62
C GLU A 20 -8.32 16.32 -20.27
N ASN A 21 -8.15 17.25 -19.32
CA ASN A 21 -6.85 17.85 -18.98
C ASN A 21 -6.51 17.65 -17.50
N PRO A 22 -6.12 16.43 -17.07
CA PRO A 22 -5.71 16.21 -15.69
C PRO A 22 -4.43 16.97 -15.34
N VAL A 23 -4.33 17.36 -14.08
CA VAL A 23 -3.14 17.99 -13.53
C VAL A 23 -2.22 16.91 -12.96
N ALA A 24 -1.03 16.76 -13.52
CA ALA A 24 -0.02 15.88 -12.95
C ALA A 24 0.42 16.41 -11.58
N ILE A 25 0.50 15.52 -10.60
CA ILE A 25 0.96 15.86 -9.25
C ILE A 25 2.14 14.99 -8.84
N GLY A 26 3.00 15.54 -7.97
CA GLY A 26 4.17 14.82 -7.45
C GLY A 26 3.78 13.68 -6.50
N GLY A 27 4.75 12.81 -6.20
CA GLY A 27 4.63 11.80 -5.13
C GLY A 27 4.37 10.36 -5.58
N GLY A 28 4.22 10.10 -6.88
CA GLY A 28 4.14 8.72 -7.39
C GLY A 28 5.52 8.06 -7.46
N SER A 29 5.82 7.12 -6.57
CA SER A 29 7.04 6.29 -6.64
C SER A 29 6.88 5.06 -7.54
N VAL A 30 5.64 4.68 -7.86
CA VAL A 30 5.29 3.44 -8.58
C VAL A 30 4.45 3.68 -9.84
N GLY A 31 4.10 4.94 -10.12
CA GLY A 31 3.30 5.32 -11.28
C GLY A 31 3.14 6.84 -11.37
N PHE A 32 2.36 7.29 -12.35
CA PHE A 32 2.04 8.71 -12.51
C PHE A 32 0.80 9.04 -11.69
N ALA A 33 0.85 10.16 -10.96
CA ALA A 33 -0.24 10.61 -10.12
C ALA A 33 -0.89 11.84 -10.74
N PHE A 34 -2.21 11.84 -10.81
CA PHE A 34 -2.99 12.89 -11.44
C PHE A 34 -4.15 13.31 -10.55
N ARG A 35 -4.47 14.60 -10.61
CA ARG A 35 -5.77 15.12 -10.21
C ARG A 35 -6.64 15.26 -11.45
N PHE A 36 -7.80 14.62 -11.44
CA PHE A 36 -8.88 14.83 -12.39
C PHE A 36 -9.98 15.67 -11.73
N ASP A 37 -10.66 16.50 -12.51
CA ASP A 37 -11.93 17.10 -12.09
C ASP A 37 -13.06 16.29 -12.75
N VAL A 38 -13.96 15.77 -11.92
CA VAL A 38 -15.02 14.82 -12.30
C VAL A 38 -16.35 15.37 -11.80
N ASP A 39 -17.21 15.80 -12.72
CA ASP A 39 -18.47 16.50 -12.39
C ASP A 39 -18.27 17.70 -11.42
N ASN A 40 -17.12 18.39 -11.52
CA ASN A 40 -16.62 19.46 -10.63
C ASN A 40 -16.10 19.02 -9.25
N GLU A 41 -15.88 17.72 -9.04
CA GLU A 41 -15.22 17.20 -7.84
C GLU A 41 -13.82 16.66 -8.16
N PRO A 42 -12.81 16.93 -7.32
CA PRO A 42 -11.48 16.41 -7.57
C PRO A 42 -11.40 14.91 -7.27
N VAL A 43 -10.71 14.17 -8.13
CA VAL A 43 -10.42 12.74 -7.99
C VAL A 43 -8.91 12.52 -8.15
N PHE A 44 -8.34 11.70 -7.27
CA PHE A 44 -6.96 11.27 -7.39
C PHE A 44 -6.88 9.98 -8.20
N VAL A 45 -6.06 9.98 -9.26
CA VAL A 45 -5.88 8.81 -10.13
C VAL A 45 -4.40 8.49 -10.25
N LYS A 46 -4.04 7.25 -9.87
CA LYS A 46 -2.74 6.67 -10.21
C LYS A 46 -2.86 5.96 -11.56
N ILE A 47 -1.87 6.13 -12.42
CA ILE A 47 -1.78 5.49 -13.73
C ILE A 47 -0.42 4.80 -13.87
N GLY A 48 -0.45 3.55 -14.32
CA GLY A 48 0.73 2.72 -14.58
C GLY A 48 0.55 1.88 -15.84
N GLN A 49 1.54 1.06 -16.21
CA GLN A 49 1.42 0.11 -17.32
C GLN A 49 0.39 -0.98 -17.01
N ALA A 50 -0.14 -1.66 -18.01
CA ALA A 50 -1.13 -2.73 -17.85
C ALA A 50 -0.67 -3.83 -16.87
N GLU A 51 0.62 -4.17 -16.85
CA GLU A 51 1.20 -5.19 -15.96
C GLU A 51 1.13 -4.80 -14.48
N GLN A 52 0.94 -3.52 -14.18
CA GLN A 52 0.80 -3.01 -12.82
C GLN A 52 -0.62 -3.15 -12.26
N LEU A 53 -1.58 -3.67 -13.05
CA LEU A 53 -2.97 -3.85 -12.60
C LEU A 53 -3.06 -4.64 -11.29
N VAL A 54 -2.36 -5.77 -11.19
CA VAL A 54 -2.40 -6.64 -10.00
C VAL A 54 -1.94 -5.91 -8.73
N MET A 55 -1.02 -4.96 -8.87
CA MET A 55 -0.53 -4.12 -7.79
C MET A 55 -1.58 -3.07 -7.39
N PHE A 56 -2.21 -2.40 -8.37
CA PHE A 56 -3.30 -1.46 -8.07
C PHE A 56 -4.52 -2.14 -7.45
N GLU A 57 -4.88 -3.34 -7.90
CA GLU A 57 -5.94 -4.13 -7.27
C GLU A 57 -5.62 -4.51 -5.82
N ALA A 58 -4.35 -4.85 -5.54
CA ALA A 58 -3.92 -5.15 -4.18
C ALA A 58 -3.93 -3.90 -3.29
N GLU A 59 -3.57 -2.73 -3.84
CA GLU A 59 -3.67 -1.45 -3.13
C GLU A 59 -5.13 -1.07 -2.87
N ALA A 60 -6.01 -1.17 -3.87
CA ALA A 60 -7.44 -0.90 -3.75
C ALA A 60 -8.09 -1.75 -2.63
N GLU A 61 -7.75 -3.03 -2.59
CA GLU A 61 -8.24 -3.95 -1.57
C GLU A 61 -7.67 -3.63 -0.17
N GLY A 62 -6.40 -3.22 -0.09
CA GLY A 62 -5.80 -2.72 1.15
C GLY A 62 -6.51 -1.46 1.67
N LEU A 63 -6.77 -0.48 0.80
CA LEU A 63 -7.51 0.74 1.14
C LEU A 63 -8.90 0.42 1.66
N LYS A 64 -9.61 -0.51 1.00
CA LYS A 64 -10.93 -0.97 1.45
C LYS A 64 -10.87 -1.59 2.85
N ALA A 65 -9.93 -2.50 3.10
CA ALA A 65 -9.77 -3.13 4.41
C ALA A 65 -9.45 -2.10 5.51
N LEU A 66 -8.63 -1.09 5.21
CA LEU A 66 -8.33 0.00 6.14
C LEU A 66 -9.53 0.91 6.40
N SER A 67 -10.35 1.19 5.37
CA SER A 67 -11.59 1.97 5.49
C SER A 67 -12.61 1.24 6.37
N GLU A 68 -12.80 -0.08 6.15
CA GLU A 68 -13.70 -0.93 6.94
C GLU A 68 -13.35 -0.97 8.43
N ALA A 69 -12.06 -0.82 8.79
CA ALA A 69 -11.62 -0.72 10.18
C ALA A 69 -12.20 0.50 10.91
N SER A 70 -12.73 1.49 10.18
CA SER A 70 -13.40 2.68 10.72
C SER A 70 -12.56 3.44 11.77
N ALA A 71 -11.24 3.37 11.63
CA ALA A 71 -10.28 3.83 12.64
C ALA A 71 -9.57 5.13 12.27
N LEU A 72 -9.31 5.32 10.98
CA LEU A 72 -8.69 6.49 10.37
C LEU A 72 -9.44 6.84 9.09
N LYS A 73 -9.35 8.10 8.66
CA LYS A 73 -9.82 8.48 7.32
C LYS A 73 -8.88 7.89 6.28
N VAL A 74 -9.44 7.14 5.35
CA VAL A 74 -8.78 6.50 4.21
C VAL A 74 -9.52 6.96 2.95
N PRO A 75 -8.84 7.26 1.83
CA PRO A 75 -9.55 7.62 0.60
C PRO A 75 -10.37 6.43 0.10
N ASP A 76 -11.64 6.68 -0.25
CA ASP A 76 -12.48 5.62 -0.82
C ASP A 76 -12.07 5.33 -2.26
N VAL A 77 -12.04 4.04 -2.61
CA VAL A 77 -11.73 3.59 -3.97
C VAL A 77 -12.96 3.79 -4.84
N LEU A 78 -12.82 4.60 -5.89
CA LEU A 78 -13.88 4.83 -6.88
C LEU A 78 -13.87 3.73 -7.93
N ASP A 79 -12.71 3.41 -8.47
CA ASP A 79 -12.54 2.36 -9.48
C ASP A 79 -11.08 1.91 -9.61
N CYS A 80 -10.87 0.68 -10.08
CA CYS A 80 -9.55 0.12 -10.39
C CYS A 80 -9.67 -0.77 -11.63
N GLY A 81 -8.77 -0.60 -12.61
CA GLY A 81 -8.91 -1.30 -13.88
C GLY A 81 -7.75 -1.14 -14.85
N ALA A 82 -7.87 -1.84 -15.98
CA ALA A 82 -7.01 -1.66 -17.15
C ALA A 82 -7.75 -0.91 -18.26
N ALA A 83 -6.99 -0.13 -19.03
CA ALA A 83 -7.45 0.61 -20.19
C ALA A 83 -6.34 0.60 -21.25
N GLY A 84 -6.53 -0.21 -22.30
CA GLY A 84 -5.52 -0.39 -23.34
C GLY A 84 -4.19 -0.91 -22.77
N LYS A 85 -3.13 -0.13 -22.92
CA LYS A 85 -1.79 -0.44 -22.38
C LYS A 85 -1.57 0.06 -20.94
N TRP A 86 -2.58 0.67 -20.34
CA TRP A 86 -2.50 1.28 -19.01
C TRP A 86 -3.31 0.49 -17.99
N SER A 87 -2.97 0.70 -16.72
CA SER A 87 -3.79 0.36 -15.57
C SER A 87 -3.91 1.59 -14.67
N TYR A 88 -4.97 1.62 -13.86
CA TYR A 88 -5.25 2.76 -12.99
C TYR A 88 -5.90 2.36 -11.67
N LEU A 89 -5.77 3.27 -10.71
CA LEU A 89 -6.52 3.28 -9.45
C LEU A 89 -7.05 4.70 -9.21
N ALA A 90 -8.37 4.86 -9.25
CA ALA A 90 -9.07 6.09 -8.96
C ALA A 90 -9.66 6.05 -7.55
N MET A 91 -9.45 7.12 -6.78
CA MET A 91 -9.90 7.24 -5.40
C MET A 91 -10.23 8.70 -5.06
N ASP A 92 -10.87 8.90 -3.91
CA ASP A 92 -11.16 10.23 -3.40
C ASP A 92 -9.93 11.13 -3.36
N TRP A 93 -10.13 12.38 -3.76
CA TRP A 93 -9.16 13.42 -3.47
C TRP A 93 -9.27 13.85 -2.00
N LEU A 94 -8.14 13.83 -1.30
CA LEU A 94 -8.02 14.35 0.05
C LEU A 94 -7.28 15.69 0.02
N GLU A 95 -7.96 16.76 0.44
CA GLU A 95 -7.33 18.07 0.58
C GLU A 95 -6.44 18.07 1.84
N LEU A 96 -5.14 17.87 1.64
CA LEU A 96 -4.20 17.74 2.74
C LEU A 96 -3.76 19.11 3.28
N GLY A 97 -3.97 19.32 4.57
CA GLY A 97 -3.49 20.45 5.35
C GLY A 97 -2.16 20.19 6.08
N PRO A 98 -1.68 21.19 6.84
CA PRO A 98 -0.45 21.09 7.61
C PRO A 98 -0.60 20.14 8.80
N LYS A 99 0.44 19.35 9.03
CA LYS A 99 0.55 18.46 10.20
C LYS A 99 0.66 19.28 11.48
N SER A 100 0.01 18.81 12.54
CA SER A 100 0.05 19.40 13.88
C SER A 100 0.20 18.33 14.95
N SER A 101 0.69 18.70 16.13
CA SER A 101 0.82 17.74 17.25
C SER A 101 -0.52 17.12 17.65
N ARG A 102 -1.64 17.84 17.48
CA ARG A 102 -2.98 17.28 17.71
C ARG A 102 -3.33 16.21 16.67
N ALA A 103 -2.95 16.43 15.43
CA ALA A 103 -3.18 15.45 14.38
C ALA A 103 -2.32 14.19 14.58
N GLU A 104 -1.06 14.34 15.00
CA GLU A 104 -0.19 13.21 15.34
C GLU A 104 -0.75 12.37 16.50
N GLN A 105 -1.28 13.01 17.54
CA GLN A 105 -1.97 12.32 18.63
C GLN A 105 -3.21 11.57 18.15
N SER A 106 -3.96 12.16 17.21
CA SER A 106 -5.16 11.56 16.63
C SER A 106 -4.78 10.36 15.74
N LEU A 107 -3.72 10.49 14.94
CA LEU A 107 -3.14 9.39 14.16
C LEU A 107 -2.73 8.23 15.08
N GLY A 108 -2.00 8.50 16.17
CA GLY A 108 -1.59 7.46 17.12
C GLY A 108 -2.77 6.70 17.72
N ARG A 109 -3.86 7.41 18.08
CA ARG A 109 -5.09 6.77 18.59
C ARG A 109 -5.79 5.95 17.51
N GLY A 110 -5.88 6.46 16.29
CA GLY A 110 -6.50 5.75 15.16
C GLY A 110 -5.71 4.50 14.78
N LEU A 111 -4.38 4.56 14.74
CA LEU A 111 -3.54 3.37 14.52
C LEU A 111 -3.73 2.31 15.60
N ALA A 112 -3.83 2.73 16.87
CA ALA A 112 -4.12 1.80 17.96
C ALA A 112 -5.49 1.13 17.83
N LEU A 113 -6.49 1.83 17.28
CA LEU A 113 -7.80 1.25 16.95
C LEU A 113 -7.72 0.31 15.76
N GLN A 114 -7.02 0.70 14.69
CA GLN A 114 -6.82 -0.12 13.51
C GLN A 114 -6.12 -1.44 13.85
N HIS A 115 -5.05 -1.40 14.66
CA HIS A 115 -4.31 -2.59 15.06
C HIS A 115 -5.14 -3.55 15.94
N ARG A 116 -6.29 -3.12 16.48
CA ARG A 116 -7.22 -4.01 17.19
C ARG A 116 -8.18 -4.75 16.28
N VAL A 117 -8.19 -4.44 14.98
CA VAL A 117 -8.82 -5.30 13.97
C VAL A 117 -7.88 -6.47 13.74
N LEU A 118 -8.28 -7.64 14.24
CA LEU A 118 -7.46 -8.84 14.23
C LEU A 118 -7.83 -9.74 13.04
N GLY A 119 -6.82 -10.33 12.42
CA GLY A 119 -6.96 -11.43 11.46
C GLY A 119 -6.78 -12.79 12.12
N GLU A 120 -7.15 -13.83 11.40
CA GLU A 120 -6.99 -15.23 11.86
C GLU A 120 -5.53 -15.70 11.83
N HIS A 121 -4.74 -15.18 10.88
CA HIS A 121 -3.36 -15.58 10.62
C HIS A 121 -2.49 -14.38 10.24
N PHE A 122 -1.17 -14.51 10.39
CA PHE A 122 -0.24 -13.55 9.80
C PHE A 122 -0.16 -13.74 8.29
N GLY A 123 -0.19 -12.63 7.56
CA GLY A 123 -0.25 -12.63 6.11
C GLY A 123 -1.53 -11.99 5.61
N TRP A 124 -1.85 -12.28 4.37
CA TRP A 124 -3.01 -11.77 3.65
C TRP A 124 -3.41 -12.80 2.59
N HIS A 125 -4.67 -12.82 2.18
CA HIS A 125 -5.15 -13.80 1.18
C HIS A 125 -4.53 -13.61 -0.21
N ARG A 126 -3.90 -12.47 -0.47
CA ARG A 126 -3.14 -12.19 -1.69
C ARG A 126 -1.79 -11.54 -1.41
N HIS A 127 -0.89 -11.71 -2.37
CA HIS A 127 0.34 -10.93 -2.43
C HIS A 127 0.06 -9.48 -2.80
N ASN A 128 0.89 -8.59 -2.29
CA ASN A 128 0.90 -7.18 -2.65
C ASN A 128 2.36 -6.72 -2.85
N THR A 129 2.59 -5.41 -2.81
CA THR A 129 3.93 -4.83 -2.92
C THR A 129 4.20 -3.84 -1.80
N VAL A 130 5.48 -3.61 -1.52
CA VAL A 130 5.97 -2.44 -0.77
C VAL A 130 6.84 -1.66 -1.74
N GLY A 131 6.38 -0.47 -2.14
CA GLY A 131 6.84 0.16 -3.37
C GLY A 131 6.57 -0.76 -4.58
N VAL A 132 7.60 -1.01 -5.39
CA VAL A 132 7.55 -1.95 -6.53
C VAL A 132 7.90 -3.40 -6.15
N THR A 133 8.38 -3.63 -4.93
CA THR A 133 8.89 -4.93 -4.53
C THR A 133 7.76 -5.84 -4.11
N HIS A 134 7.70 -7.04 -4.71
CA HIS A 134 6.77 -8.09 -4.30
C HIS A 134 6.88 -8.39 -2.80
N GLN A 135 5.74 -8.49 -2.14
CA GLN A 135 5.64 -8.84 -0.73
C GLN A 135 4.85 -10.17 -0.58
N PRO A 136 5.53 -11.27 -0.21
CA PRO A 136 4.86 -12.54 -0.01
C PRO A 136 3.99 -12.51 1.26
N ASN A 137 2.76 -13.00 1.16
CA ASN A 137 1.72 -12.85 2.18
C ASN A 137 1.01 -14.15 2.50
N ASN A 138 1.49 -15.31 2.03
CA ASN A 138 0.86 -16.59 2.37
C ASN A 138 0.59 -16.67 3.89
N PRO A 139 -0.53 -17.25 4.33
CA PRO A 139 -0.89 -17.26 5.74
C PRO A 139 0.05 -18.14 6.59
N THR A 140 0.16 -17.84 7.87
CA THR A 140 0.78 -18.69 8.90
C THR A 140 0.32 -18.26 10.30
N GLU A 141 0.34 -19.19 11.24
CA GLU A 141 0.11 -18.90 12.66
C GLU A 141 1.42 -18.56 13.40
N ASP A 142 2.58 -18.88 12.81
CA ASP A 142 3.89 -18.58 13.37
C ASP A 142 4.38 -17.19 12.95
N TRP A 143 4.27 -16.22 13.87
CA TRP A 143 4.75 -14.85 13.70
C TRP A 143 6.25 -14.78 13.36
N LEU A 144 7.06 -15.56 14.07
CA LEU A 144 8.50 -15.47 13.95
C LEU A 144 8.97 -16.01 12.61
N ALA A 145 8.40 -17.14 12.16
CA ALA A 145 8.61 -17.65 10.82
C ALA A 145 8.11 -16.66 9.75
N PHE A 146 6.96 -16.00 9.97
CA PHE A 146 6.44 -14.98 9.05
C PHE A 146 7.45 -13.84 8.85
N LEU A 147 7.92 -13.24 9.95
CA LEU A 147 8.88 -12.14 9.93
C LEU A 147 10.22 -12.57 9.32
N ARG A 148 10.74 -13.74 9.73
CA ARG A 148 12.01 -14.27 9.26
C ARG A 148 11.98 -14.56 7.76
N ASP A 149 10.98 -15.30 7.29
CA ASP A 149 11.02 -15.90 5.96
C ASP A 149 10.36 -15.01 4.89
N ARG A 150 9.22 -14.38 5.23
CA ARG A 150 8.38 -13.63 4.28
C ARG A 150 8.57 -12.12 4.34
N ARG A 151 9.33 -11.62 5.32
CA ARG A 151 9.76 -10.22 5.35
C ARG A 151 11.26 -10.15 5.13
N ILE A 152 12.05 -10.34 6.17
CA ILE A 152 13.49 -10.07 6.13
C ILE A 152 14.19 -11.03 5.16
N GLY A 153 13.93 -12.34 5.26
CA GLY A 153 14.55 -13.36 4.42
C GLY A 153 14.25 -13.21 2.93
N PHE A 154 13.05 -12.76 2.56
CA PHE A 154 12.72 -12.42 1.17
C PHE A 154 13.59 -11.25 0.66
N GLN A 155 13.69 -10.17 1.45
CA GLN A 155 14.52 -9.02 1.11
C GLN A 155 16.00 -9.39 1.01
N VAL A 156 16.50 -10.29 1.87
CA VAL A 156 17.89 -10.78 1.82
C VAL A 156 18.17 -11.55 0.52
N LYS A 157 17.24 -12.41 0.09
CA LYS A 157 17.36 -13.12 -1.20
C LYS A 157 17.41 -12.13 -2.37
N LEU A 158 16.54 -11.12 -2.34
CA LEU A 158 16.53 -10.08 -3.36
C LEU A 158 17.84 -9.27 -3.33
N ALA A 159 18.32 -8.87 -2.16
CA ALA A 159 19.58 -8.14 -2.01
C ALA A 159 20.78 -8.98 -2.50
N ALA A 160 20.79 -10.28 -2.25
CA ALA A 160 21.81 -11.20 -2.78
C ALA A 160 21.81 -11.22 -4.32
N SER A 161 20.63 -11.31 -4.95
CA SER A 161 20.51 -11.22 -6.41
C SER A 161 20.91 -9.84 -6.98
N ASN A 162 20.91 -8.80 -6.14
CA ASN A 162 21.33 -7.45 -6.47
C ASN A 162 22.76 -7.12 -5.98
N ASN A 163 23.60 -8.14 -5.80
CA ASN A 163 25.03 -8.02 -5.47
C ASN A 163 25.35 -7.38 -4.11
N LEU A 164 24.50 -7.55 -3.10
CA LEU A 164 24.88 -7.22 -1.72
C LEU A 164 26.14 -8.02 -1.31
N PRO A 165 27.13 -7.39 -0.63
CA PRO A 165 28.35 -8.07 -0.24
C PRO A 165 28.11 -9.35 0.58
N ALA A 166 28.88 -10.39 0.28
CA ALA A 166 28.75 -11.70 0.94
C ALA A 166 28.95 -11.63 2.46
N GLU A 167 29.78 -10.71 2.96
CA GLU A 167 29.95 -10.50 4.39
C GLU A 167 28.68 -10.00 5.06
N ASP A 168 27.95 -9.10 4.42
CA ASP A 168 26.70 -8.57 4.96
C ASP A 168 25.58 -9.62 4.88
N LEU A 169 25.51 -10.38 3.77
CA LEU A 169 24.62 -11.53 3.67
C LEU A 169 24.88 -12.56 4.77
N LYS A 170 26.15 -12.82 5.10
CA LYS A 170 26.52 -13.74 6.20
C LYS A 170 26.07 -13.22 7.55
N LYS A 171 26.27 -11.93 7.84
CA LYS A 171 25.81 -11.29 9.09
C LYS A 171 24.30 -11.36 9.23
N ILE A 172 23.56 -11.01 8.17
CA ILE A 172 22.09 -11.03 8.21
C ILE A 172 21.58 -12.47 8.33
N SER A 173 22.17 -13.44 7.61
CA SER A 173 21.77 -14.84 7.72
C SER A 173 22.02 -15.41 9.11
N ALA A 174 23.14 -15.05 9.75
CA ALA A 174 23.43 -15.42 11.13
C ALA A 174 22.37 -14.85 12.08
N LEU A 175 22.00 -13.57 11.92
CA LEU A 175 20.93 -12.94 12.69
C LEU A 175 19.58 -13.65 12.51
N LEU A 176 19.20 -13.96 11.26
CA LEU A 176 17.94 -14.66 10.97
C LEU A 176 17.90 -16.08 11.58
N GLY A 177 19.05 -16.74 11.68
CA GLY A 177 19.19 -18.03 12.36
C GLY A 177 19.20 -17.96 13.88
N SER A 178 19.18 -16.76 14.47
CA SER A 178 19.25 -16.54 15.92
C SER A 178 18.16 -15.59 16.42
N LEU A 179 16.99 -15.55 15.77
CA LEU A 179 15.92 -14.62 16.17
C LEU A 179 15.15 -15.08 17.41
N GLU A 180 15.11 -16.39 17.71
CA GLU A 180 14.26 -16.94 18.78
C GLU A 180 14.49 -16.29 20.16
N PRO A 181 15.74 -16.02 20.61
CA PRO A 181 15.98 -15.38 21.91
C PRO A 181 15.39 -13.97 22.02
N TYR A 182 15.17 -13.26 20.92
CA TYR A 182 14.59 -11.90 20.92
C TYR A 182 13.06 -11.91 21.06
N PHE A 183 12.41 -13.05 20.82
CA PHE A 183 10.96 -13.17 20.73
C PHE A 183 10.40 -14.39 21.48
N TYR A 184 11.16 -14.95 22.41
CA TYR A 184 10.84 -16.22 23.07
C TYR A 184 9.48 -16.21 23.81
N ASP A 185 9.07 -15.05 24.31
CA ASP A 185 7.78 -14.81 24.99
C ASP A 185 6.84 -13.90 24.21
N TYR A 186 7.17 -13.58 22.95
CA TYR A 186 6.40 -12.66 22.13
C TYR A 186 5.48 -13.39 21.15
N GLN A 187 4.20 -13.43 21.49
CA GLN A 187 3.14 -14.03 20.67
C GLN A 187 2.08 -12.98 20.34
N PRO A 188 2.33 -12.11 19.34
CA PRO A 188 1.37 -11.07 19.00
C PRO A 188 0.11 -11.65 18.36
N ALA A 189 -0.99 -10.91 18.40
CA ALA A 189 -2.14 -11.18 17.56
C ALA A 189 -1.89 -10.63 16.13
N PRO A 190 -2.32 -11.32 15.06
CA PRO A 190 -2.27 -10.80 13.70
C PRO A 190 -3.13 -9.54 13.56
N SER A 191 -2.50 -8.38 13.49
CA SER A 191 -3.19 -7.08 13.46
C SER A 191 -3.27 -6.54 12.04
N LEU A 192 -4.34 -5.81 11.69
CA LEU A 192 -4.41 -5.09 10.42
C LEU A 192 -3.40 -3.94 10.38
N LEU A 193 -2.37 -4.08 9.53
CA LEU A 193 -1.32 -3.06 9.36
C LEU A 193 -1.53 -2.27 8.07
N HIS A 194 -1.17 -0.99 8.08
CA HIS A 194 -0.98 -0.23 6.83
C HIS A 194 0.17 -0.82 6.00
N GLY A 195 1.24 -1.29 6.66
CA GLY A 195 2.36 -1.97 6.00
C GLY A 195 3.44 -1.07 5.36
N ASP A 196 3.18 0.23 5.20
CA ASP A 196 4.15 1.21 4.68
C ASP A 196 3.90 2.60 5.29
N LEU A 197 3.77 2.68 6.61
CA LEU A 197 3.42 3.95 7.28
C LEU A 197 4.69 4.75 7.64
N TRP A 198 4.94 5.82 6.89
CA TRP A 198 6.01 6.79 7.16
C TRP A 198 5.50 8.21 6.84
N ALA A 199 6.35 9.23 7.01
CA ALA A 199 5.95 10.64 6.86
C ALA A 199 5.30 10.99 5.50
N GLY A 200 5.60 10.22 4.44
CA GLY A 200 4.98 10.41 3.12
C GLY A 200 3.58 9.82 2.95
N ASN A 201 3.18 8.87 3.80
CA ASN A 201 1.93 8.10 3.66
C ASN A 201 0.88 8.45 4.73
N TRP A 202 0.97 9.64 5.32
CA TRP A 202 -0.11 10.19 6.15
C TRP A 202 -0.15 11.71 6.06
N GLY A 203 -1.35 12.25 6.21
CA GLY A 203 -1.63 13.69 6.21
C GLY A 203 -2.82 14.03 7.09
N THR A 204 -3.25 15.28 7.02
CA THR A 204 -4.40 15.79 7.77
C THR A 204 -5.37 16.41 6.79
N THR A 205 -6.67 16.17 6.94
CA THR A 205 -7.73 16.85 6.17
C THR A 205 -8.58 17.70 7.09
#